data_AF-A0A1C4E152-F1
#
_entry.id   AF-A0A1C4E152-F1
#
_cell.length_a   1.000
_cell.length_b   1.000
_cell.length_c   1.000
_cell.angle_alpha   90.00
_cell.angle_beta   90.00
_cell.angle_gamma   90.00
#
_symmetry.space_group_name_H-M   'P 1'
#
loop_
_entity.id
_entity.type
_entity.pdbx_description
1 polymer ?
#
loop_
_entity_poly.entity_id
_entity_poly.type
_entity_poly.pdbx_seq_one_letter_code
_entity_poly.pdbx_strand_id
1 'polypeptide(L)' 'MIFNLVDLFIIDWLIFCWITPEFVVIPSTEGMKGYKNYKFHLRGAIIGTKFFAIVSLFLAGIVTTI' A
#
# COMPACT_ATOMS: atom_id res chain seq x y z
N MET A 1 -2.17 -11.12 -5.15
CA MET A 1 -2.55 -9.75 -5.55
C MET A 1 -3.72 -9.17 -4.75
N ILE A 2 -4.68 -10.00 -4.29
CA ILE A 2 -5.77 -9.54 -3.37
C ILE A 2 -5.23 -8.80 -2.15
N PHE A 3 -4.12 -9.27 -1.57
CA PHE A 3 -3.43 -8.59 -0.47
C PHE A 3 -3.16 -7.10 -0.76
N ASN A 4 -2.70 -6.76 -1.97
CA ASN A 4 -2.40 -5.38 -2.33
C ASN A 4 -3.65 -4.50 -2.47
N LEU A 5 -4.81 -5.11 -2.76
CA LEU A 5 -6.10 -4.40 -2.75
C LEU A 5 -6.61 -4.20 -1.32
N VAL A 6 -6.44 -5.19 -0.45
CA VAL A 6 -6.78 -5.07 0.98
C VAL A 6 -5.93 -3.97 1.61
N ASP A 7 -4.63 -3.97 1.34
CA ASP A 7 -3.71 -2.93 1.79
C ASP A 7 -4.17 -1.54 1.31
N LEU A 8 -4.40 -1.36 0.00
CA LEU A 8 -4.82 -0.07 -0.55
C LEU A 8 -6.17 0.43 -0.01
N PHE A 9 -7.22 -0.41 -0.04
CA PHE A 9 -8.57 0.05 0.28
C PHE A 9 -8.85 0.07 1.78
N ILE A 10 -8.39 -0.93 2.51
CA ILE A 10 -8.71 -1.10 3.93
C ILE A 10 -7.65 -0.42 4.79
N ILE A 11 -6.37 -0.70 4.57
CA ILE A 11 -5.31 -0.19 5.45
C ILE A 11 -4.98 1.26 5.09
N ASP A 12 -4.54 1.50 3.86
CA ASP A 12 -4.07 2.80 3.38
C ASP A 12 -5.19 3.84 3.32
N TRP A 13 -6.31 3.49 2.68
CA TRP A 13 -7.39 4.45 2.44
C TRP A 13 -8.36 4.55 3.59
N LEU A 14 -8.93 3.43 4.08
CA LEU A 14 -9.92 3.50 5.15
C LEU A 14 -9.27 3.80 6.51
N ILE A 15 -8.26 3.04 6.92
CA ILE A 15 -7.66 3.23 8.25
C ILE A 15 -6.79 4.48 8.26
N PHE A 16 -5.75 4.58 7.43
CA PHE A 16 -4.79 5.69 7.53
C PHE A 16 -5.33 7.01 6.97
N CYS A 17 -5.96 6.99 5.79
CA CYS A 17 -6.45 8.23 5.18
C CYS A 17 -7.83 8.66 5.69
N TRP A 18 -8.80 7.77 5.82
CA TRP A 18 -10.16 8.18 6.19
C TRP A 18 -10.29 8.38 7.70
N ILE A 19 -10.03 7.34 8.48
CA ILE A 19 -10.14 7.36 9.94
C ILE A 19 -9.00 8.18 10.56
N THR A 20 -7.75 7.98 10.10
CA THR A 20 -6.52 8.59 10.64
C THR A 20 -6.44 8.48 12.18
N PRO A 21 -6.21 7.27 12.73
CA PRO A 21 -6.05 7.06 14.16
C PRO A 21 -4.94 7.92 14.77
N GLU A 22 -5.09 8.33 16.03
CA GLU A 22 -4.10 9.18 16.71
C GLU A 22 -2.69 8.57 16.74
N PHE A 23 -2.57 7.25 16.81
CA PHE A 23 -1.26 6.58 16.85
C PHE A 23 -0.44 6.70 15.56
N VAL A 24 -1.07 7.07 14.42
CA VAL A 24 -0.34 7.35 13.16
C VAL A 24 -0.06 8.85 12.96
N VAL A 25 -0.60 9.71 13.82
CA VAL A 25 -0.38 11.15 13.75
C VAL A 25 0.91 11.49 14.49
N ILE A 26 1.87 12.04 13.75
CA ILE A 26 3.14 12.48 14.30
C ILE A 26 2.92 13.79 15.08
N PRO A 27 3.47 13.95 16.30
CA PRO A 27 3.34 15.19 17.05
C PRO A 27 3.81 16.41 16.23
N SER A 28 3.11 17.53 16.36
CA SER A 28 3.34 18.77 15.58
C SER A 28 2.97 18.71 14.10
N THR A 29 2.23 17.69 13.66
CA THR A 29 1.71 17.57 12.29
C THR A 29 0.19 17.41 12.22
N GLU A 30 -0.49 17.64 13.35
CA GLU A 30 -1.93 17.44 13.50
C GLU A 30 -2.70 18.20 12.41
N GLY A 31 -3.61 17.50 11.72
CA GLY A 31 -4.42 18.10 10.66
C GLY A 31 -3.68 18.38 9.34
N MET A 32 -2.39 18.03 9.21
CA MET A 32 -1.68 18.15 7.93
C MET A 32 -2.38 17.37 6.82
N LYS A 33 -2.55 18.02 5.65
CA LYS A 33 -3.23 17.41 4.48
C LYS A 33 -2.55 16.13 3.97
N GLY A 34 -1.28 15.91 4.33
CA GLY A 34 -0.53 14.69 4.01
C GLY A 34 -1.23 13.41 4.47
N TYR A 35 -1.92 13.45 5.62
CA TYR A 35 -2.68 12.30 6.14
C TYR A 35 -3.87 11.90 5.27
N LYS A 36 -4.36 12.79 4.39
CA LYS A 36 -5.48 12.52 3.48
C LYS A 36 -5.02 12.31 2.03
N ASN A 37 -3.76 11.95 1.83
CA ASN A 37 -3.18 11.80 0.49
C ASN A 37 -3.41 10.41 -0.11
N TYR A 38 -4.66 10.13 -0.51
CA TYR A 38 -5.05 8.87 -1.16
C TYR A 38 -4.23 8.53 -2.41
N LYS A 39 -3.81 9.56 -3.17
CA LYS A 39 -3.03 9.39 -4.40
C LYS A 39 -1.61 8.87 -4.13
N PHE A 40 -1.02 9.22 -2.99
CA PHE A 40 0.28 8.70 -2.58
C PHE A 40 0.23 7.17 -2.45
N HIS A 41 -0.74 6.65 -1.70
CA HIS A 41 -0.94 5.23 -1.51
C HIS A 41 -1.31 4.51 -2.81
N LEU A 42 -2.16 5.09 -3.66
CA LEU A 42 -2.46 4.51 -4.97
C LEU A 42 -1.20 4.34 -5.84
N ARG A 43 -0.33 5.36 -5.88
CA ARG A 43 0.94 5.29 -6.60
C ARG A 43 1.84 4.20 -6.02
N GLY A 44 1.92 4.12 -4.69
CA GLY A 44 2.63 3.06 -3.98
C GLY A 44 2.13 1.67 -4.36
N ALA A 45 0.81 1.44 -4.29
CA ALA A 45 0.18 0.17 -4.62
C ALA A 45 0.42 -0.25 -6.09
N ILE A 46 0.43 0.69 -7.04
CA ILE A 46 0.77 0.41 -8.45
C ILE A 46 2.24 -0.02 -8.59
N ILE A 47 3.16 0.68 -7.93
CA ILE A 47 4.59 0.34 -7.97
C ILE A 47 4.82 -1.03 -7.33
N GLY A 48 4.23 -1.27 -6.16
CA GLY A 48 4.29 -2.54 -5.44
C GLY A 48 3.73 -3.70 -6.27
N THR A 49 2.58 -3.52 -6.92
CA THR A 49 1.99 -4.54 -7.81
C THR A 49 2.97 -4.94 -8.91
N LYS A 50 3.59 -3.96 -9.58
CA LYS A 50 4.55 -4.23 -10.66
C LYS A 50 5.74 -5.03 -10.14
N PHE A 51 6.30 -4.62 -9.00
CA PHE A 51 7.41 -5.31 -8.36
C PHE A 51 7.05 -6.76 -8.01
N PHE A 52 5.93 -6.98 -7.31
CA PHE A 52 5.50 -8.32 -6.93
C PHE A 52 5.15 -9.19 -8.13
N ALA A 53 4.59 -8.63 -9.22
CA ALA A 53 4.32 -9.39 -10.43
C ALA A 53 5.62 -9.92 -11.06
N ILE A 54 6.67 -9.09 -11.14
CA ILE A 54 7.99 -9.49 -11.66
C ILE A 54 8.61 -10.58 -10.79
N VAL A 55 8.62 -10.38 -9.47
CA VAL A 55 9.17 -11.37 -8.52
C VAL A 55 8.39 -12.68 -8.58
N SER A 56 7.05 -12.62 -8.63
CA SER A 56 6.22 -13.82 -8.72
C SER A 56 6.46 -14.59 -10.01
N LEU A 57 6.62 -13.89 -11.14
CA LEU A 57 6.93 -14.52 -12.43
C LEU A 57 8.31 -15.19 -12.41
N PHE A 58 9.31 -14.52 -11.83
CA PHE A 58 10.65 -15.09 -11.67
C PHE A 58 10.63 -16.36 -10.81
N LEU A 59 9.95 -16.33 -9.66
CA LEU A 59 9.81 -17.50 -8.79
C LEU A 59 9.02 -18.62 -9.46
N ALA A 60 7.96 -18.30 -10.19
CA ALA A 60 7.20 -19.28 -10.95
C ALA A 60 8.10 -19.98 -11.98
N GLY A 61 8.91 -19.23 -12.72
CA GLY A 61 9.89 -19.79 -13.67
C GLY A 61 10.83 -20.78 -13.00
N ILE A 62 11.42 -20.40 -11.85
CA ILE A 62 12.27 -21.30 -11.06
C ILE A 62 11.50 -22.57 -10.69
N VAL A 63 10.35 -22.44 -10.00
CA VAL A 63 9.58 -23.59 -9.50
C VAL A 63 9.14 -24.53 -10.61
N THR A 64 8.81 -24.04 -11.80
CA THR A 64 8.38 -24.90 -12.93
C THR A 64 9.52 -25.64 -13.62
N THR A 65 10.78 -25.29 -13.33
CA THR A 65 11.97 -25.86 -14.00
C THR A 65 12.80 -26.79 -13.10
N ILE A 66 12.37 -26.99 -11.85
CA ILE A 66 12.94 -27.94 -10.89
C ILE A 66 11.97 -29.12 -10.76
#